data_AF-A0A0N4YDU3-F1
#
_entry.id   AF-A0A0N4YDU3-F1
#
_cell.length_a   1.000
_cell.length_b   1.000
_cell.length_c   1.000
_cell.angle_alpha   90.00
_cell.angle_beta   90.00
_cell.angle_gamma   90.00
#
_symmetry.space_group_name_H-M   'P 1'
#
loop_
_entity.id
_entity.type
_entity.pdbx_description
1 polymer ?
#
loop_
_entity_poly.entity_id
_entity_poly.type
_entity_poly.pdbx_seq_one_letter_code
_entity_poly.pdbx_strand_id
1 'polypeptide(L)'
;MFAALFPLAPLIALIIGLIDLRVDALRLLWLNRRPVPVLASGVGIWLPILYFLQYAAVITNAFIIAFTSDFCSNFFSDLMYCDVKNRFLIVIVFQNMVFILKYVFQSIIPTVPASIRVAQRRKRYVVNYVIEKGDVPYRIKNRRRARNAKLAWIMSVAKGGIGSKLIPKVGVETTDEASPSS
;
A
#
# COMPACT_ATOMS: atom_id res chain seq x y z
N MET A 1 -14.61 -18.86 -2.74
CA MET A 1 -15.13 -20.11 -2.12
C MET A 1 -15.73 -21.07 -3.15
N PHE A 2 -16.43 -20.58 -4.19
CA PHE A 2 -17.14 -21.43 -5.18
C PHE A 2 -16.67 -21.26 -6.63
N ALA A 3 -15.43 -20.80 -6.83
CA ALA A 3 -14.92 -20.50 -8.17
C ALA A 3 -14.83 -21.75 -9.06
N ALA A 4 -14.60 -22.94 -8.47
CA ALA A 4 -14.56 -24.20 -9.20
C ALA A 4 -15.91 -24.59 -9.84
N LEU A 5 -17.04 -24.11 -9.30
CA LEU A 5 -18.38 -24.41 -9.80
C LEU A 5 -18.87 -23.37 -10.81
N PHE A 6 -18.36 -22.14 -10.74
CA PHE A 6 -18.81 -21.06 -11.60
C PHE A 6 -17.62 -20.24 -12.15
N PRO A 7 -17.10 -20.59 -13.34
CA PRO A 7 -15.90 -19.97 -13.91
C PRO A 7 -16.13 -18.51 -14.34
N LEU A 8 -17.39 -18.10 -14.57
CA LEU A 8 -17.75 -16.75 -14.99
C LEU A 8 -17.87 -15.76 -13.82
N ALA A 9 -17.81 -16.24 -12.56
CA ALA A 9 -17.94 -15.42 -11.37
C ALA A 9 -17.00 -14.20 -11.32
N PRO A 10 -15.70 -14.33 -11.65
CA PRO A 10 -14.77 -13.20 -11.56
C PRO A 10 -15.12 -12.07 -12.53
N LEU A 11 -15.65 -12.39 -13.72
CA LEU A 11 -16.06 -11.39 -14.71
C LEU A 11 -17.28 -10.62 -14.21
N ILE A 12 -18.27 -11.32 -13.65
CA ILE A 12 -19.46 -10.68 -13.08
C ILE A 12 -19.08 -9.80 -11.89
N ALA A 13 -18.21 -10.29 -11.00
CA ALA A 13 -17.72 -9.53 -9.87
C ALA A 13 -16.96 -8.25 -10.30
N LEU A 14 -16.21 -8.33 -11.41
CA LEU A 14 -15.52 -7.17 -11.98
C LEU A 14 -16.51 -6.12 -12.49
N ILE A 15 -17.55 -6.53 -13.22
CA ILE A 15 -18.59 -5.59 -13.71
C ILE A 15 -19.32 -4.94 -12.53
N ILE A 16 -19.75 -5.74 -11.55
CA ILE A 16 -20.41 -5.25 -10.34
C ILE A 16 -19.49 -4.25 -9.60
N GLY A 17 -18.21 -4.60 -9.42
CA GLY A 17 -17.24 -3.73 -8.76
C GLY A 17 -17.00 -2.40 -9.48
N LEU A 18 -17.06 -2.38 -10.82
CA LEU A 18 -16.97 -1.14 -11.60
C LEU A 18 -18.20 -0.24 -11.42
N ILE A 19 -19.40 -0.84 -11.38
CA ILE A 19 -20.65 -0.11 -11.14
C ILE A 19 -20.66 0.42 -9.71
N ASP A 20 -20.33 -0.40 -8.72
CA ASP A 20 -20.29 -0.02 -7.31
C ASP A 20 -19.31 1.13 -7.05
N LEU A 21 -18.14 1.13 -7.69
CA LEU A 21 -17.19 2.25 -7.59
C LEU A 21 -17.81 3.59 -8.02
N ARG A 22 -18.65 3.58 -9.06
CA ARG A 22 -19.36 4.80 -9.53
C ARG A 22 -20.48 5.18 -8.59
N VAL A 23 -21.25 4.21 -8.13
CA VAL A 23 -22.35 4.43 -7.20
C VAL A 23 -21.84 4.97 -5.87
N ASP A 24 -20.73 4.44 -5.33
CA ASP A 24 -20.13 4.91 -4.09
C ASP A 24 -19.55 6.32 -4.24
N ALA A 25 -18.95 6.65 -5.39
CA ALA A 25 -18.52 8.02 -5.68
C ALA A 25 -19.71 9.00 -5.74
N LEU A 26 -20.82 8.61 -6.39
CA LEU A 26 -22.04 9.43 -6.43
C LEU A 26 -22.64 9.63 -5.04
N ARG A 27 -22.67 8.57 -4.22
CA ARG A 27 -23.13 8.64 -2.83
C ARG A 27 -22.32 9.64 -2.00
N LEU A 28 -21.00 9.64 -2.16
CA LEU A 28 -20.11 10.55 -1.42
C LEU A 28 -20.18 12.00 -1.92
N LEU A 29 -20.48 12.24 -3.20
CA LEU A 29 -20.51 13.59 -3.78
C LEU A 29 -21.87 14.28 -3.64
N TRP A 30 -22.98 13.56 -3.83
CA TRP A 30 -24.31 14.15 -3.96
C TRP A 30 -25.28 13.76 -2.84
N LEU A 31 -25.12 12.58 -2.23
CA LEU A 31 -26.12 12.03 -1.29
C LEU A 31 -25.71 12.16 0.18
N ASN A 32 -24.41 12.15 0.49
CA ASN A 32 -23.91 12.24 1.86
C ASN A 32 -23.35 13.63 2.21
N ARG A 33 -23.51 14.05 3.47
CA ARG A 33 -22.78 15.21 3.99
C ARG A 33 -21.29 14.91 4.10
N ARG A 34 -20.45 15.94 3.97
CA ARG A 34 -18.99 15.82 4.01
C ARG A 34 -18.52 15.18 5.33
N PRO A 35 -17.86 14.01 5.30
CA PRO A 35 -17.32 13.38 6.50
C PRO A 35 -16.05 14.10 6.98
N VAL A 36 -15.78 14.02 8.29
CA VAL A 36 -14.54 14.53 8.90
C VAL A 36 -13.39 13.59 8.54
N PRO A 37 -12.25 14.10 8.04
CA PRO A 37 -11.14 13.25 7.63
C PRO A 37 -10.47 12.59 8.84
N VAL A 38 -10.47 11.25 8.85
CA VAL A 38 -9.77 10.43 9.85
C VAL A 38 -8.58 9.73 9.18
N LEU A 39 -7.42 9.79 9.83
CA LEU A 39 -6.22 9.08 9.36
C LEU A 39 -6.31 7.61 9.75
N ALA A 40 -6.44 6.72 8.76
CA ALA A 40 -6.36 5.28 8.96
C ALA A 40 -5.00 4.75 8.46
N SER A 41 -4.35 3.89 9.26
CA SER A 41 -3.07 3.26 8.88
C SER A 41 -3.27 2.07 7.91
N GLY A 42 -4.50 1.60 7.72
CA GLY A 42 -4.86 0.51 6.82
C GLY A 42 -6.38 0.22 6.86
N VAL A 43 -6.78 -0.87 6.23
CA VAL A 43 -8.20 -1.28 6.11
C VAL A 43 -8.78 -1.79 7.45
N GLY A 44 -7.94 -2.15 8.43
CA GLY A 44 -8.36 -2.59 9.76
C GLY A 44 -8.80 -4.06 9.79
N ILE A 45 -9.88 -4.36 10.53
CA ILE A 45 -10.40 -5.71 10.79
C ILE A 45 -10.83 -6.48 9.53
N TRP A 46 -11.04 -5.79 8.42
CA TRP A 46 -11.42 -6.43 7.16
C TRP A 46 -10.33 -7.34 6.60
N LEU A 47 -9.05 -7.01 6.80
CA LEU A 47 -7.94 -7.85 6.33
C LEU A 47 -7.93 -9.26 6.95
N PRO A 48 -8.00 -9.43 8.28
CA PRO A 48 -8.08 -10.78 8.86
C PRO A 48 -9.35 -11.54 8.46
N ILE A 49 -10.48 -10.85 8.24
CA ILE A 49 -11.71 -11.49 7.72
C ILE A 49 -11.47 -12.01 6.29
N LEU A 50 -10.85 -11.22 5.42
CA LEU A 50 -10.51 -11.64 4.06
C LEU A 50 -9.51 -12.80 4.06
N TYR A 51 -8.53 -12.80 4.96
CA TYR A 51 -7.62 -13.95 5.12
C TYR A 51 -8.38 -15.20 5.56
N PHE A 52 -9.30 -15.09 6.52
CA PHE A 52 -10.14 -16.21 6.93
C PHE A 52 -10.99 -16.74 5.76
N LEU A 53 -11.64 -15.87 5.00
CA LEU A 53 -12.41 -16.24 3.81
C LEU A 53 -11.54 -16.88 2.74
N GLN A 54 -10.29 -16.43 2.58
CA GLN A 54 -9.33 -17.05 1.68
C GLN A 54 -9.00 -18.48 2.12
N TYR A 55 -8.71 -18.71 3.40
CA TYR A 55 -8.46 -20.06 3.93
C TYR A 55 -9.67 -20.98 3.76
N ALA A 56 -10.85 -20.49 4.13
CA ALA A 56 -12.10 -21.24 3.95
C ALA A 56 -12.36 -21.55 2.46
N ALA A 57 -12.05 -20.63 1.55
CA ALA A 57 -12.19 -20.84 0.11
C ALA A 57 -11.28 -21.95 -0.43
N VAL A 58 -10.04 -22.07 0.07
CA VAL A 58 -9.14 -23.15 -0.33
C VAL A 58 -9.72 -24.50 0.11
N ILE A 59 -10.18 -24.57 1.37
CA ILE A 59 -10.78 -25.78 1.94
C ILE A 59 -12.02 -26.19 1.13
N THR A 60 -12.99 -25.29 0.93
CA THR A 60 -14.22 -25.62 0.21
C THR A 60 -13.98 -26.09 -1.22
N ASN A 61 -13.09 -25.41 -1.96
CA ASN A 61 -12.75 -25.84 -3.33
C ASN A 61 -12.04 -27.20 -3.35
N ALA A 62 -11.17 -27.49 -2.38
CA ALA A 62 -10.50 -28.78 -2.28
C ALA A 62 -11.50 -29.93 -2.04
N PHE A 63 -12.48 -29.71 -1.15
CA PHE A 63 -13.57 -30.66 -0.91
C PHE A 63 -14.45 -30.85 -2.15
N ILE A 64 -14.82 -29.78 -2.86
CA ILE A 64 -15.59 -29.88 -4.10
C ILE A 64 -14.87 -30.76 -5.11
N ILE A 65 -13.57 -30.53 -5.32
CA ILE A 65 -12.79 -31.35 -6.26
C ILE A 65 -12.75 -32.82 -5.78
N ALA A 66 -12.45 -33.08 -4.50
CA ALA A 66 -12.28 -34.45 -4.01
C ALA A 66 -13.58 -35.28 -3.98
N PHE A 67 -14.75 -34.65 -3.80
CA PHE A 67 -16.03 -35.36 -3.68
C PHE A 67 -16.89 -35.31 -4.95
N THR A 68 -16.86 -34.23 -5.72
CA THR A 68 -17.73 -34.07 -6.89
C THR A 68 -17.09 -34.58 -8.17
N SER A 69 -15.77 -34.56 -8.30
CA SER A 69 -15.12 -34.94 -9.56
C SER A 69 -14.63 -36.39 -9.55
N ASP A 70 -14.66 -37.02 -10.73
CA ASP A 70 -13.98 -38.31 -11.01
C ASP A 70 -12.44 -38.16 -11.02
N PHE A 71 -11.90 -37.06 -10.48
CA PHE A 71 -10.46 -36.81 -10.44
C PHE A 71 -9.73 -37.92 -9.67
N CYS A 72 -10.35 -38.47 -8.62
CA CYS A 72 -9.77 -39.58 -7.89
C CYS A 72 -9.53 -40.80 -8.79
N SER A 73 -10.53 -41.21 -9.59
CA SER A 73 -10.43 -42.42 -10.41
C SER A 73 -9.54 -42.22 -11.63
N ASN A 74 -9.54 -41.02 -12.21
CA ASN A 74 -8.72 -40.69 -13.37
C ASN A 74 -7.24 -40.43 -13.03
N PHE A 75 -6.94 -39.90 -11.83
CA PHE A 75 -5.56 -39.57 -11.44
C PHE A 75 -4.82 -40.76 -10.83
N PHE A 76 -5.52 -41.64 -10.10
CA PHE A 76 -4.93 -42.78 -9.40
C PHE A 76 -5.27 -44.14 -10.03
N SER A 77 -5.72 -44.15 -11.29
CA SER A 77 -6.12 -45.35 -12.04
C SER A 77 -5.10 -46.51 -11.97
N ASP A 78 -3.81 -46.23 -11.78
CA ASP A 78 -2.74 -47.24 -11.65
C ASP A 78 -2.21 -47.48 -10.21
N LEU A 79 -2.47 -46.61 -9.23
CA LEU A 79 -1.75 -46.65 -7.93
C LEU A 79 -2.64 -46.84 -6.69
N MET A 80 -3.93 -46.48 -6.73
CA MET A 80 -4.77 -46.55 -5.53
C MET A 80 -6.28 -46.52 -5.83
N TYR A 81 -7.06 -47.42 -5.22
CA TYR A 81 -8.53 -47.41 -5.30
C TYR A 81 -9.13 -46.12 -4.71
N CYS A 82 -10.27 -45.66 -5.25
CA CYS A 82 -10.97 -44.48 -4.74
C CYS A 82 -11.73 -44.74 -3.45
N ASP A 83 -10.99 -44.87 -2.36
CA ASP A 83 -11.53 -44.90 -1.01
C ASP A 83 -11.67 -43.49 -0.41
N VAL A 84 -12.54 -43.34 0.59
CA VAL A 84 -12.72 -42.10 1.34
C VAL A 84 -11.39 -41.60 1.93
N LYS A 85 -10.52 -42.52 2.37
CA LYS A 85 -9.18 -42.19 2.89
C LYS A 85 -8.31 -41.47 1.86
N ASN A 86 -8.36 -41.92 0.61
CA ASN A 86 -7.54 -41.36 -0.47
C ASN A 86 -8.07 -40.00 -0.94
N ARG A 87 -9.39 -39.82 -0.91
CA ARG A 87 -10.02 -38.50 -1.14
C ARG A 87 -9.54 -37.45 -0.13
N PHE A 88 -9.45 -37.80 1.15
CA PHE A 88 -8.89 -36.90 2.17
C PHE A 88 -7.40 -36.61 1.96
N LEU A 89 -6.62 -37.61 1.54
CA LEU A 89 -5.20 -37.42 1.22
C LEU A 89 -5.03 -36.39 0.10
N ILE A 90 -5.84 -36.45 -0.96
CA ILE A 90 -5.83 -35.46 -2.05
C ILE A 90 -6.12 -34.05 -1.53
N VAL A 91 -7.12 -33.89 -0.66
CA VAL A 91 -7.44 -32.59 -0.04
C VAL A 91 -6.25 -32.05 0.75
N ILE A 92 -5.59 -32.90 1.55
CA ILE A 92 -4.43 -32.50 2.36
C ILE A 92 -3.27 -32.08 1.44
N VAL A 93 -2.96 -32.85 0.40
CA VAL A 93 -1.88 -32.52 -0.55
C VAL A 93 -2.17 -31.20 -1.27
N PHE A 94 -3.39 -31.03 -1.78
CA PHE A 94 -3.81 -29.81 -2.47
C PHE A 94 -3.75 -28.59 -1.53
N GLN A 95 -4.24 -28.71 -0.30
CA GLN A 95 -4.21 -27.63 0.68
C GLN A 95 -2.78 -27.20 1.01
N ASN A 96 -1.89 -28.16 1.27
CA ASN A 96 -0.49 -27.88 1.57
C ASN A 96 0.21 -27.22 0.37
N MET A 97 -0.06 -27.67 -0.86
CA MET A 97 0.46 -27.06 -2.08
C MET A 97 0.05 -25.59 -2.20
N VAL A 98 -1.23 -25.27 -1.99
CA VAL A 98 -1.74 -23.90 -2.07
C VAL A 98 -1.15 -23.00 -0.96
N PHE A 99 -0.92 -23.53 0.24
CA PHE A 99 -0.27 -22.77 1.31
C PHE A 99 1.20 -22.52 1.06
N ILE A 100 1.93 -23.49 0.52
CA ILE A 100 3.32 -23.30 0.09
C ILE A 100 3.37 -22.21 -0.98
N LEU A 101 2.50 -22.29 -1.99
CA LEU A 101 2.45 -21.29 -3.04
C LEU A 101 2.16 -19.88 -2.49
N LYS A 102 1.19 -19.75 -1.57
CA LYS A 102 0.91 -18.50 -0.86
C LYS A 102 2.14 -17.97 -0.12
N TYR A 103 2.85 -18.83 0.60
CA TYR A 103 4.05 -18.45 1.34
C TYR A 103 5.19 -17.97 0.41
N VAL A 104 5.38 -18.65 -0.71
CA VAL A 104 6.34 -18.24 -1.75
C VAL A 104 5.99 -16.87 -2.31
N PHE A 105 4.72 -16.63 -2.68
CA PHE A 105 4.27 -15.32 -3.17
C PHE A 105 4.49 -14.21 -2.14
N GLN A 106 4.23 -14.48 -0.87
CA GLN A 106 4.47 -13.52 0.21
C GLN A 106 5.96 -13.23 0.43
N SER A 107 6.84 -14.18 0.11
CA SER A 107 8.29 -14.00 0.21
C SER A 107 8.87 -13.20 -0.96
N ILE A 108 8.29 -13.35 -2.16
CA ILE A 108 8.71 -12.62 -3.36
C ILE A 108 8.30 -11.14 -3.29
N ILE A 109 7.11 -10.85 -2.77
CA ILE A 109 6.57 -9.49 -2.75
C ILE A 109 6.95 -8.80 -1.43
N PRO A 110 7.91 -7.86 -1.42
CA PRO A 110 8.23 -7.11 -0.22
C PRO A 110 7.03 -6.24 0.18
N THR A 111 6.60 -6.35 1.43
CA THR A 111 5.42 -5.63 1.98
C THR A 111 5.53 -4.12 1.93
N VAL A 112 6.75 -3.58 1.78
CA VAL A 112 6.99 -2.13 1.65
C VAL A 112 7.92 -1.86 0.46
N PRO A 113 7.47 -1.11 -0.56
CA PRO A 113 8.29 -0.75 -1.71
C PRO A 113 9.42 0.22 -1.32
N ALA A 114 10.50 0.21 -2.11
CA ALA A 114 11.75 0.93 -1.79
C ALA A 114 11.55 2.44 -1.60
N SER A 115 10.70 3.08 -2.41
CA SER A 115 10.39 4.52 -2.33
C SER A 115 9.80 4.90 -0.97
N ILE A 116 8.92 4.05 -0.42
CA ILE A 116 8.29 4.27 0.89
C ILE A 116 9.32 4.05 2.01
N ARG A 117 10.23 3.07 1.89
CA ARG A 117 11.32 2.88 2.87
C ARG A 117 12.21 4.11 2.96
N VAL A 118 12.57 4.71 1.82
CA VAL A 118 13.36 5.96 1.79
C VAL A 118 12.58 7.10 2.42
N ALA A 119 11.30 7.27 2.08
CA ALA A 119 10.45 8.31 2.66
C ALA A 119 10.27 8.14 4.18
N GLN A 120 10.07 6.91 4.66
CA GLN A 120 9.92 6.61 6.08
C GLN A 120 11.23 6.82 6.84
N ARG A 121 12.38 6.45 6.25
CA ARG A 121 13.71 6.74 6.81
C ARG A 121 13.95 8.24 6.95
N ARG A 122 13.53 9.06 5.97
CA ARG A 122 13.59 10.53 6.06
C ARG A 122 12.73 11.07 7.20
N LYS A 123 11.50 10.57 7.37
CA LYS A 123 10.63 10.98 8.49
C LYS A 123 11.26 10.62 9.84
N ARG A 124 11.76 9.39 9.99
CA ARG A 124 12.43 8.93 11.22
C ARG A 124 13.69 9.74 11.54
N TYR A 125 14.50 10.06 10.53
CA TYR A 125 15.67 10.91 10.70
C TYR A 125 15.31 12.28 11.27
N VAL A 126 14.31 12.96 10.69
CA VAL A 126 13.89 14.29 11.16
C VAL A 126 13.36 14.23 12.61
N VAL A 127 12.56 13.21 12.92
CA VAL A 127 12.02 13.03 14.28
C VAL A 127 13.16 12.80 15.28
N ASN A 128 14.10 11.90 14.99
CA ASN A 128 15.23 11.63 15.88
C ASN A 128 16.12 12.87 16.06
N TYR A 129 16.37 13.63 14.99
CA TYR A 129 17.15 14.87 15.05
C TYR A 129 16.50 15.91 15.98
N VAL A 130 15.18 16.10 15.89
CA VAL A 130 14.44 17.05 16.74
C VAL A 130 14.44 16.62 18.20
N ILE A 131 14.34 15.31 18.48
CA ILE A 131 14.38 14.78 19.85
C ILE A 131 15.78 14.98 20.47
N GLU A 132 16.84 14.71 19.71
CA GLU A 132 18.22 14.77 20.21
C GLU A 132 18.72 16.22 20.36
N LYS A 133 18.48 17.07 19.36
CA LYS A 133 19.05 18.42 19.31
C LYS A 133 18.07 19.52 19.71
N GLY A 134 16.79 19.21 19.92
CA GLY A 134 15.75 20.20 20.20
C GLY A 134 15.41 21.14 19.03
N ASP A 135 16.13 21.04 17.91
CA ASP A 135 16.01 21.92 16.75
C ASP A 135 15.57 21.17 15.49
N VAL A 136 15.01 21.89 14.51
CA VAL A 136 14.64 21.31 13.21
C VAL A 136 15.81 21.31 12.24
N PRO A 137 16.08 20.22 11.49
CA PRO A 137 17.15 20.20 10.51
C PRO A 137 16.88 21.26 9.42
N TYR A 138 17.90 22.05 9.06
CA TYR A 138 17.89 23.35 8.32
C TYR A 138 17.07 23.46 7.00
N ARG A 139 16.33 22.45 6.56
CA ARG A 139 15.69 22.44 5.24
C ARG A 139 14.29 23.10 5.16
N ILE A 140 13.72 23.62 6.24
CA ILE A 140 12.30 24.04 6.27
C ILE A 140 12.06 25.56 6.12
N LYS A 141 13.08 26.42 6.18
CA LYS A 141 12.81 27.87 6.35
C LYS A 141 12.42 28.69 5.10
N ASN A 142 12.54 28.17 3.87
CA ASN A 142 12.58 29.08 2.70
C ASN A 142 11.40 29.05 1.70
N ARG A 143 10.32 28.27 1.88
CA ARG A 143 9.18 28.40 0.92
C ARG A 143 8.39 29.71 1.09
N ARG A 144 8.14 30.14 2.33
CA ARG A 144 7.47 31.43 2.59
C ARG A 144 8.37 32.62 2.22
N ARG A 145 9.67 32.56 2.53
CA ARG A 145 10.63 33.61 2.18
C ARG A 145 10.89 33.70 0.67
N ALA A 146 11.02 32.58 -0.04
CA ALA A 146 11.15 32.60 -1.50
C ALA A 146 9.89 33.11 -2.19
N ARG A 147 8.70 32.76 -1.69
CA ARG A 147 7.43 33.27 -2.22
C ARG A 147 7.26 34.77 -1.93
N ASN A 148 7.62 35.23 -0.72
CA ASN A 148 7.60 36.64 -0.37
C ASN A 148 8.66 37.43 -1.15
N ALA A 149 9.84 36.86 -1.40
CA ALA A 149 10.88 37.46 -2.25
C ALA A 149 10.44 37.51 -3.72
N LYS A 150 9.77 36.47 -4.22
CA LYS A 150 9.19 36.44 -5.57
C LYS A 150 8.07 37.46 -5.73
N LEU A 151 7.19 37.59 -4.73
CA LEU A 151 6.13 38.62 -4.71
C LEU A 151 6.73 40.03 -4.64
N ALA A 152 7.74 40.25 -3.78
CA ALA A 152 8.46 41.51 -3.70
C ALA A 152 9.14 41.86 -5.03
N TRP A 153 9.74 40.87 -5.70
CA TRP A 153 10.32 41.02 -7.03
C TRP A 153 9.26 41.39 -8.07
N ILE A 154 8.14 40.65 -8.13
CA ILE A 154 7.03 40.95 -9.05
C ILE A 154 6.48 42.36 -8.80
N MET A 155 6.27 42.74 -7.53
CA MET A 155 5.81 44.09 -7.16
C MET A 155 6.84 45.16 -7.54
N SER A 156 8.14 44.87 -7.44
CA SER A 156 9.19 45.81 -7.87
C SER A 156 9.25 45.98 -9.40
N VAL A 157 8.96 44.93 -10.16
CA VAL A 157 8.89 44.95 -11.63
C VAL A 157 7.63 45.70 -12.11
N ALA A 158 6.48 45.46 -11.45
CA ALA A 158 5.23 46.14 -11.76
C ALA A 158 5.27 47.66 -11.47
N LYS A 159 6.17 48.11 -10.60
CA LYS A 159 6.27 49.52 -10.18
C LYS A 159 7.28 50.36 -10.97
N GLY A 160 7.85 49.83 -12.06
CA GLY A 160 8.75 50.58 -12.93
C GLY A 160 10.09 50.91 -12.27
N GLY A 161 10.99 49.92 -12.22
CA GLY A 161 12.43 50.17 -12.34
C GLY A 161 13.18 50.87 -11.20
N ILE A 162 12.65 50.95 -9.97
CA ILE A 162 13.42 51.48 -8.83
C ILE A 162 13.40 50.44 -7.70
N GLY A 163 14.40 49.55 -7.68
CA GLY A 163 14.35 48.44 -6.72
C GLY A 163 15.65 47.66 -6.50
N SER A 164 16.82 48.23 -6.79
CA SER A 164 18.10 47.54 -6.52
C SER A 164 18.49 47.49 -5.03
N LYS A 165 17.70 48.08 -4.11
CA LYS A 165 18.04 48.22 -2.68
C LYS A 165 17.26 47.34 -1.70
N LEU A 166 16.37 46.45 -2.14
CA LEU A 166 15.49 45.67 -1.24
C LEU A 166 15.81 44.16 -1.17
N ILE A 167 16.91 43.71 -1.76
CA ILE A 167 17.36 42.31 -1.61
C ILE A 167 18.23 42.25 -0.36
N PRO A 168 17.80 41.62 0.76
CA PRO A 168 18.70 41.39 1.88
C PRO A 168 19.83 40.50 1.39
N LYS A 169 21.08 40.96 1.53
CA LYS A 169 22.28 40.19 1.17
C LYS A 169 22.19 38.84 1.88
N VAL A 170 22.22 37.77 1.09
CA VAL A 170 22.38 36.41 1.60
C VAL A 170 23.80 36.34 2.15
N GLY A 171 23.93 36.47 3.47
CA GLY A 171 25.13 36.01 4.17
C GLY A 171 25.17 34.50 4.00
N VAL A 172 25.95 34.03 3.02
CA VAL A 172 26.45 32.67 3.03
C VAL A 172 27.56 32.71 4.08
N GLU A 173 27.20 32.40 5.32
CA GLU A 173 28.17 32.11 6.36
C GLU A 173 28.79 30.77 5.96
N THR A 174 29.93 30.85 5.28
CA THR A 174 30.79 29.72 4.96
C THR A 174 31.26 29.15 6.29
N THR A 175 30.75 27.97 6.65
CA THR A 175 31.35 27.14 7.71
C THR A 175 32.70 26.63 7.22
N ASP A 176 33.69 27.51 7.14
CA ASP A 176 35.10 27.20 6.98
C ASP A 176 35.81 27.50 8.30
N GLU A 177 35.41 26.81 9.36
CA GLU A 177 36.26 26.61 10.54
C GLU A 177 36.22 25.13 10.92
N ALA A 178 36.84 24.32 10.06
CA ALA A 178 37.47 23.09 10.51
C ALA A 178 38.79 23.48 11.19
N SER A 179 38.81 23.42 12.53
CA SER A 179 39.91 23.10 13.48
C SER A 179 41.36 23.46 13.09
N PRO A 180 42.20 24.05 13.97
CA PRO A 180 42.59 23.38 15.23
C PRO A 180 43.02 24.30 16.41
N SER A 181 42.95 23.81 17.65
CA SER A 181 44.02 24.03 18.65
C SER A 181 43.83 23.20 19.92
N SER A 182 44.96 22.55 20.29
CA SER A 182 45.40 22.05 21.60
C SER A 182 44.59 20.98 22.32
#